data_AF-A0A2P5AYS9-F1
#
_entry.id   AF-A0A2P5AYS9-F1
#
_cell.length_a   1.000
_cell.length_b   1.000
_cell.length_c   1.000
_cell.angle_alpha   90.00
_cell.angle_beta   90.00
_cell.angle_gamma   90.00
#
_symmetry.space_group_name_H-M   'P 1'
#
loop_
_entity.id
_entity.type
_entity.pdbx_description
1 polymer ?
#
loop_
_entity_poly.entity_id
_entity_poly.type
_entity_poly.pdbx_seq_one_letter_code
_entity_poly.pdbx_strand_id
1 'polypeptide(L)'
;MPTTVAKDIEKVMRDFRWNGGNDEKYDHLVAWEDVCQPKAKGGLGIRNLALQNKALSFKRLWRFPQEKNSLWYKVIKSKYGLQQNNWDSKMAHRTTHRSPWKFISSQYNVIP
;
A
#
# COMPACT_ATOMS: atom_id res chain seq x y z
N MET A 1 -2.52 0.16 2.92
CA MET A 1 -1.73 -0.08 4.15
C MET A 1 -0.66 0.99 4.24
N PRO A 2 -0.28 1.48 5.42
CA PRO A 2 0.85 2.41 5.55
C PRO A 2 2.11 1.80 4.94
N THR A 3 2.87 2.58 4.19
CA THR A 3 4.10 2.12 3.51
C THR A 3 5.16 1.65 4.49
N THR A 4 5.21 2.21 5.70
CA THR A 4 6.12 1.77 6.77
C THR A 4 5.86 0.34 7.19
N VAL A 5 4.60 0.00 7.47
CA VAL A 5 4.21 -1.36 7.86
C VAL A 5 4.53 -2.37 6.75
N ALA A 6 4.33 -1.99 5.48
CA ALA A 6 4.72 -2.82 4.35
C ALA A 6 6.22 -3.14 4.37
N LYS A 7 7.05 -2.10 4.59
CA LYS A 7 8.51 -2.23 4.67
C LYS A 7 8.96 -3.05 5.87
N ASP A 8 8.29 -2.90 7.01
CA ASP A 8 8.60 -3.66 8.23
C ASP A 8 8.32 -5.15 8.01
N ILE A 9 7.20 -5.49 7.37
CA ILE A 9 6.88 -6.87 7.00
C ILE A 9 7.89 -7.41 5.99
N GLU A 10 8.22 -6.65 4.93
CA GLU A 10 9.24 -7.06 3.95
C GLU A 10 10.61 -7.26 4.62
N LYS A 11 10.94 -6.43 5.62
CA LYS A 11 12.17 -6.60 6.41
C LYS A 11 12.14 -7.92 7.16
N VAL A 12 11.07 -8.25 7.89
CA VAL A 12 10.94 -9.55 8.58
C VAL A 12 11.05 -10.73 7.61
N MET A 13 10.46 -10.62 6.41
CA MET A 13 10.56 -11.66 5.38
C MET A 13 11.99 -11.85 4.86
N ARG A 14 12.73 -10.73 4.69
CA ARG A 14 14.16 -10.76 4.33
C ARG A 14 15.00 -11.33 5.47
N ASP A 15 14.84 -10.82 6.68
CA ASP A 15 15.62 -11.26 7.83
C ASP A 15 15.42 -12.76 8.10
N PHE A 16 14.19 -13.26 7.98
CA PHE A 16 13.91 -14.71 8.07
C PHE A 16 14.68 -15.52 7.02
N ARG A 17 14.77 -15.03 5.77
CA ARG A 17 15.36 -15.78 4.67
C ARG A 17 16.89 -15.75 4.67
N TRP A 18 17.53 -14.65 5.08
CA TRP A 18 19.01 -14.53 5.10
C TRP A 18 19.61 -14.84 6.46
N ASN A 19 18.91 -14.53 7.56
CA ASN A 19 19.47 -14.66 8.91
C ASN A 19 18.90 -15.87 9.68
N GLY A 20 17.91 -16.58 9.12
CA GLY A 20 17.32 -17.77 9.75
C GLY A 20 16.68 -17.53 11.12
N GLY A 21 16.43 -16.26 11.49
CA GLY A 21 15.94 -15.88 12.82
C GLY A 21 17.02 -15.52 13.85
N ASN A 22 18.30 -15.53 13.47
CA ASN A 22 19.38 -15.02 14.32
C ASN A 22 19.56 -13.50 14.13
N ASP A 23 19.97 -12.80 15.19
CA ASP A 23 20.26 -11.36 15.17
C ASP A 23 21.60 -10.99 14.50
N GLU A 24 22.28 -11.98 13.91
CA GLU A 24 23.51 -11.78 13.16
C GLU A 24 23.22 -11.08 11.82
N LYS A 25 24.06 -10.10 11.48
CA LYS A 25 23.94 -9.36 10.21
C LYS A 25 24.57 -10.19 9.09
N TYR A 26 23.73 -10.67 8.17
CA TYR A 26 24.19 -11.26 6.92
C TYR A 26 24.02 -10.27 5.76
N ASP A 27 24.94 -10.30 4.81
CA ASP A 27 24.83 -9.51 3.59
C ASP A 27 23.69 -10.05 2.71
N HIS A 28 22.81 -9.17 2.26
CA HIS A 28 21.76 -9.51 1.31
C HIS A 28 22.35 -9.67 -0.09
N LEU A 29 22.82 -10.88 -0.41
CA LEU A 29 23.52 -11.19 -1.67
C LEU A 29 22.66 -11.07 -2.94
N VAL A 30 21.34 -10.96 -2.81
CA VAL A 30 20.40 -10.88 -3.94
C VAL A 30 19.39 -9.78 -3.66
N ALA A 31 19.08 -8.96 -4.67
CA ALA A 31 18.07 -7.92 -4.56
C ALA A 31 16.69 -8.54 -4.25
N TRP A 32 15.91 -7.86 -3.41
CA TRP A 32 14.60 -8.38 -2.99
C TRP A 32 13.62 -8.46 -4.17
N GLU A 33 13.75 -7.54 -5.12
CA GLU A 33 12.98 -7.50 -6.36
C GLU A 33 13.20 -8.75 -7.22
N ASP A 34 14.43 -9.27 -7.28
CA ASP A 34 14.78 -10.49 -8.03
C ASP A 34 14.21 -11.73 -7.33
N VAL A 35 14.24 -11.74 -6.00
CA VAL A 35 13.66 -12.81 -5.17
C VAL A 35 12.14 -12.87 -5.36
N CYS A 36 11.49 -11.71 -5.55
CA CYS A 36 10.07 -11.62 -5.83
C CYS A 36 9.67 -12.04 -7.26
N GLN A 37 10.62 -12.23 -8.18
CA GLN A 37 10.30 -12.67 -9.54
C GLN A 37 9.68 -14.07 -9.57
N PRO A 38 8.86 -14.42 -10.58
CA PRO A 38 8.36 -15.77 -10.77
C PRO A 38 9.49 -16.81 -10.84
N LYS A 39 9.22 -18.04 -10.41
CA LYS A 39 10.18 -19.16 -10.51
C LYS A 39 10.69 -19.38 -11.93
N ALA A 40 9.85 -19.18 -12.94
CA ALA A 40 10.22 -19.27 -14.36
C ALA A 40 11.27 -18.21 -14.78
N LYS A 41 11.44 -17.14 -14.01
CA LYS A 41 12.45 -16.08 -14.23
C LYS A 41 13.60 -16.14 -13.22
N GLY A 42 13.75 -17.26 -12.50
CA GLY A 42 14.84 -17.46 -11.53
C GLY A 42 14.59 -16.89 -10.12
N GLY A 43 13.41 -16.31 -9.85
CA GLY A 43 13.04 -15.84 -8.51
C GLY A 43 12.37 -16.92 -7.66
N LEU A 44 11.95 -16.56 -6.44
CA LEU A 44 11.22 -17.46 -5.52
C LEU A 44 9.69 -17.38 -5.70
N GLY A 45 9.19 -16.43 -6.49
CA GLY A 45 7.76 -16.18 -6.65
C GLY A 45 7.11 -15.54 -5.42
N ILE A 46 7.89 -14.93 -4.53
CA ILE A 46 7.38 -14.22 -3.37
C ILE A 46 6.65 -12.96 -3.85
N ARG A 47 5.44 -12.74 -3.35
CA ARG A 47 4.64 -11.57 -3.72
C ARG A 47 5.31 -10.28 -3.21
N ASN A 48 5.58 -9.36 -4.11
CA ASN A 48 6.07 -8.03 -3.77
C ASN A 48 4.97 -7.23 -3.03
N LEU A 49 5.18 -6.93 -1.75
CA LEU A 49 4.17 -6.30 -0.89
C LEU A 49 3.94 -4.83 -1.27
N ALA A 50 4.95 -4.13 -1.79
CA ALA A 50 4.78 -2.78 -2.33
C ALA A 50 3.78 -2.76 -3.49
N LEU A 51 3.92 -3.67 -4.46
CA LEU A 51 2.99 -3.81 -5.60
C LEU A 51 1.59 -4.19 -5.13
N GLN A 52 1.48 -5.13 -4.19
CA GLN A 52 0.19 -5.53 -3.63
C GLN A 52 -0.48 -4.38 -2.89
N ASN A 53 0.25 -3.61 -2.08
CA ASN A 53 -0.29 -2.47 -1.36
C ASN A 53 -0.79 -1.38 -2.33
N LYS A 54 -0.10 -1.17 -3.45
CA LYS A 54 -0.55 -0.26 -4.51
C LYS A 54 -1.85 -0.76 -5.15
N ALA A 55 -1.90 -2.03 -5.56
CA ALA A 55 -3.09 -2.64 -6.14
C ALA A 55 -4.30 -2.60 -5.18
N LEU A 56 -4.09 -2.88 -3.89
CA LEU A 56 -5.14 -2.81 -2.87
C LEU A 56 -5.61 -1.38 -2.62
N SER A 57 -4.72 -0.39 -2.71
CA SER A 57 -5.10 1.01 -2.62
C SER A 57 -6.00 1.41 -3.79
N PHE A 58 -5.65 1.00 -5.02
CA PHE A 58 -6.51 1.20 -6.18
C PHE A 58 -7.87 0.50 -6.05
N LYS A 59 -7.89 -0.74 -5.55
CA LYS A 59 -9.15 -1.46 -5.31
C LYS A 59 -10.07 -0.70 -4.36
N ARG A 60 -9.51 -0.06 -3.31
CA ARG A 60 -10.29 0.76 -2.36
C ARG A 60 -10.81 2.04 -3.01
N LEU A 61 -9.96 2.70 -3.81
CA LEU A 61 -10.33 3.89 -4.56
C LEU A 61 -11.45 3.60 -5.56
N TRP A 62 -11.36 2.50 -6.29
CA TRP A 62 -12.39 2.03 -7.23
C TRP A 62 -13.74 1.76 -6.56
N ARG A 63 -13.73 1.23 -5.33
CA ARG A 63 -14.95 0.96 -4.55
C ARG A 63 -15.60 2.21 -3.98
N PHE A 64 -14.86 3.32 -3.87
CA PHE A 64 -15.35 4.55 -3.24
C PHE A 64 -16.63 5.12 -3.86
N PRO A 65 -16.71 5.34 -5.18
CA PRO A 65 -17.96 5.82 -5.80
C PRO A 65 -19.05 4.76 -5.90
N GLN A 66 -18.72 3.48 -5.76
CA GLN A 66 -19.69 2.38 -5.84
C GLN A 66 -20.43 2.18 -4.52
N GLU A 67 -19.74 2.37 -3.39
CA GLU A 67 -20.26 2.09 -2.06
C GLU A 67 -20.79 3.34 -1.34
N LYS A 68 -21.56 4.18 -2.04
CA LYS A 68 -22.10 5.45 -1.50
C LYS A 68 -22.97 5.29 -0.25
N ASN A 69 -23.59 4.11 -0.07
CA ASN A 69 -24.45 3.83 1.07
C ASN A 69 -23.70 3.30 2.29
N SER A 70 -22.42 2.94 2.13
CA SER A 70 -21.60 2.41 3.21
C SER A 70 -21.27 3.46 4.27
N LEU A 71 -21.09 3.01 5.52
CA LEU A 71 -20.72 3.90 6.63
C LEU A 71 -19.36 4.56 6.38
N TRP A 72 -18.40 3.81 5.85
CA TRP A 72 -17.04 4.31 5.61
C TRP A 72 -17.02 5.42 4.55
N TYR A 73 -17.84 5.31 3.49
CA TYR A 73 -18.04 6.38 2.52
C TYR A 73 -18.61 7.65 3.18
N LYS A 74 -19.66 7.52 4.00
CA LYS A 74 -20.28 8.66 4.69
C LYS A 74 -19.29 9.37 5.63
N VAL A 75 -18.48 8.61 6.38
CA VAL A 75 -17.44 9.17 7.26
C VAL A 75 -16.38 9.91 6.46
N ILE A 76 -15.90 9.34 5.36
CA ILE A 76 -14.90 10.00 4.50
C ILE A 76 -15.48 11.26 3.86
N LYS A 77 -16.68 11.17 3.29
CA LYS A 77 -17.38 12.32 2.70
C LYS A 77 -17.56 13.45 3.70
N SER A 78 -17.97 13.13 4.94
CA SER A 78 -18.15 14.12 6.00
C SER A 78 -16.83 14.76 6.44
N LYS A 79 -15.77 13.95 6.60
CA LYS A 79 -14.46 14.41 7.10
C LYS A 79 -13.64 15.17 6.06
N TYR A 80 -13.67 14.74 4.81
CA TYR A 80 -12.79 15.22 3.75
C TYR A 80 -13.53 15.99 2.64
N GLY A 81 -14.86 15.86 2.53
CA GLY A 81 -15.61 16.34 1.36
C GLY A 81 -15.36 15.48 0.12
N LEU A 82 -16.03 15.81 -0.99
CA LEU A 82 -15.87 15.13 -2.28
C LEU A 82 -15.24 16.06 -3.31
N GLN A 83 -14.31 15.54 -4.12
CA GLN A 83 -13.82 16.25 -5.30
C GLN A 83 -14.90 16.34 -6.39
N GLN A 84 -14.71 17.24 -7.36
CA GLN A 84 -15.66 17.41 -8.47
C GLN A 84 -15.85 16.13 -9.31
N ASN A 85 -14.82 15.30 -9.41
CA ASN A 85 -14.89 14.02 -10.11
C ASN A 85 -15.79 12.99 -9.40
N ASN A 86 -16.13 13.18 -8.12
CA ASN A 86 -16.87 12.22 -7.28
C ASN A 86 -16.20 10.83 -7.13
N TRP A 87 -14.94 10.69 -7.57
CA TRP A 87 -14.13 9.47 -7.51
C TRP A 87 -13.18 9.47 -6.31
N ASP A 88 -12.90 10.64 -5.75
CA ASP A 88 -12.07 10.79 -4.56
C ASP A 88 -12.55 11.93 -3.64
N SER A 89 -11.91 12.07 -2.48
CA SER A 89 -12.28 13.07 -1.47
C SER A 89 -11.40 14.31 -1.56
N LYS A 90 -11.88 15.49 -1.14
CA LYS A 90 -11.00 16.67 -1.09
C LYS A 90 -9.87 16.46 -0.07
N MET A 91 -8.78 17.20 -0.24
CA MET A 91 -7.73 17.24 0.78
C MET A 91 -8.30 17.85 2.07
N ALA A 92 -8.14 17.15 3.20
CA ALA A 92 -8.52 17.68 4.51
C ALA A 92 -7.74 18.97 4.80
N HIS A 93 -8.47 20.02 5.19
CA HIS A 93 -7.94 21.35 5.48
C HIS A 93 -7.27 21.45 6.87
N ARG A 94 -7.66 20.58 7.80
CA ARG A 94 -7.06 20.44 9.14
C ARG A 94 -7.05 18.96 9.51
N THR A 95 -5.87 18.39 9.71
CA THR A 95 -5.56 17.47 10.83
C THR A 95 -4.17 16.89 10.72
N THR A 96 -3.63 16.67 11.91
CA THR A 96 -2.38 16.05 12.32
C THR A 96 -2.03 14.80 11.50
N HIS A 97 -0.74 14.68 11.23
CA HIS A 97 -0.03 13.66 10.45
C HIS A 97 -0.74 12.30 10.24
N ARG A 98 -0.74 11.85 8.97
CA ARG A 98 -1.01 10.49 8.45
C ARG A 98 -2.48 10.00 8.46
N SER A 99 -3.33 10.60 7.62
CA SER A 99 -4.58 9.95 7.21
C SER A 99 -4.32 8.86 6.17
N PRO A 100 -4.74 7.59 6.39
CA PRO A 100 -4.66 6.53 5.39
C PRO A 100 -5.42 6.87 4.11
N TRP A 101 -6.51 7.64 4.23
CA TRP A 101 -7.33 8.04 3.08
C TRP A 101 -6.63 9.08 2.20
N LYS A 102 -5.84 9.99 2.79
CA LYS A 102 -4.99 10.93 2.02
C LYS A 102 -4.01 10.18 1.10
N PHE A 103 -3.37 9.14 1.63
CA PHE A 103 -2.45 8.30 0.85
C PHE A 103 -3.17 7.56 -0.29
N ILE A 104 -4.40 7.06 -0.04
CA ILE A 104 -5.19 6.38 -1.06
C ILE A 104 -5.66 7.37 -2.14
N SER A 105 -6.17 8.54 -1.76
CA SER A 105 -6.60 9.60 -2.68
C SER A 105 -5.44 10.09 -3.55
N SER A 106 -4.22 10.21 -2.99
CA SER A 106 -3.05 10.64 -3.75
C SER A 106 -2.61 9.65 -4.83
N GLN A 107 -3.06 8.37 -4.78
CA GLN A 107 -2.78 7.41 -5.85
C GLN A 107 -3.62 7.67 -7.10
N TYR A 108 -4.72 8.44 -7.02
CA TYR A 108 -5.54 8.78 -8.19
C TYR A 108 -4.75 9.53 -9.25
N ASN A 109 -3.87 10.45 -8.84
CA ASN A 109 -3.02 11.26 -9.73
C ASN A 109 -1.93 10.44 -10.46
N VAL A 110 -1.83 9.14 -10.17
CA VAL A 110 -0.86 8.20 -10.78
C VAL A 110 -1.54 7.29 -11.81
N ILE A 111 -2.85 7.44 -12.00
CA ILE A 111 -3.62 6.77 -13.05
C ILE A 111 -3.50 7.65 -14.31
N PRO A 112 -3.01 7.13 -15.46
CA PRO A 112 -2.92 7.88 -16.70
C PRO A 112 -4.28 8.27 -17.27
#